data_AF-A0A0D0DUF2-F1
#
_entry.id   AF-A0A0D0DUF2-F1
#
_cell.length_a   1.000
_cell.length_b   1.000
_cell.length_c   1.000
_cell.angle_alpha   90.00
_cell.angle_beta   90.00
_cell.angle_gamma   90.00
#
_symmetry.space_group_name_H-M   'P 1'
#
loop_
_entity.id
_entity.type
_entity.pdbx_description
1 polymer ?
#
loop_
_entity_poly.entity_id
_entity_poly.type
_entity_poly.pdbx_seq_one_letter_code
_entity_poly.pdbx_strand_id
1 'polypeptide(L)'
;YGTKGTAIIMHTLLGLFPIQTTSTNAFKPLSHFHFFTYFLVPHIAAKLIAEDYKTTIANGYSHMTASSDVGALLNPENDEDAELDNI
;
A
#
# COMPACT_ATOMS: atom_id res chain seq x y z
N TYR A 1 3.38 2.71 -6.24
CA TYR A 1 2.43 3.68 -5.70
C TYR A 1 3.18 4.59 -4.75
N GLY A 2 3.12 5.91 -4.95
CA GLY A 2 3.77 6.89 -4.05
C GLY A 2 3.06 7.01 -2.69
N THR A 3 3.35 8.08 -1.95
CA THR A 3 2.79 8.33 -0.60
C THR A 3 1.27 8.32 -0.57
N LYS A 4 0.59 8.89 -1.58
CA LYS A 4 -0.89 8.86 -1.71
C LYS A 4 -1.45 7.45 -1.76
N GLY A 5 -0.93 6.59 -2.65
CA GLY A 5 -1.39 5.21 -2.76
C GLY A 5 -1.08 4.37 -1.51
N THR A 6 0.07 4.60 -0.88
CA THR A 6 0.38 4.02 0.43
C THR A 6 -0.65 4.42 1.49
N ALA A 7 -1.05 5.69 1.54
CA ALA A 7 -2.05 6.19 2.48
C ALA A 7 -3.43 5.56 2.25
N ILE A 8 -3.87 5.41 0.99
CA ILE A 8 -5.15 4.78 0.64
C ILE A 8 -5.18 3.31 1.09
N ILE A 9 -4.12 2.55 0.77
CA ILE A 9 -4.03 1.14 1.18
C ILE A 9 -4.02 1.06 2.71
N MET A 10 -3.24 1.90 3.39
CA MET A 10 -3.15 1.91 4.84
C MET A 10 -4.50 2.26 5.50
N HIS A 11 -5.19 3.27 5.01
CA HIS A 11 -6.51 3.67 5.51
C HIS A 11 -7.53 2.54 5.35
N THR A 12 -7.55 1.90 4.18
CA THR A 12 -8.42 0.74 3.90
C THR A 12 -8.13 -0.41 4.86
N LEU A 13 -6.84 -0.72 5.09
CA LEU A 13 -6.43 -1.77 6.01
C LEU A 13 -6.85 -1.50 7.46
N LEU A 14 -6.74 -0.25 7.92
CA LEU A 14 -7.17 0.14 9.27
C LEU A 14 -8.70 0.05 9.43
N GLY A 15 -9.47 0.27 8.37
CA GLY A 15 -10.92 0.05 8.36
C GLY A 15 -11.30 -1.43 8.45
N LEU A 16 -10.60 -2.31 7.72
CA LEU A 16 -10.85 -3.75 7.71
C LEU A 16 -10.34 -4.46 8.97
N PHE A 17 -9.24 -3.98 9.54
CA PHE A 17 -8.58 -4.54 10.71
C PHE A 17 -8.37 -3.48 11.79
N PRO A 18 -9.44 -3.05 12.50
CA PRO A 18 -9.31 -2.02 13.51
C PRO A 18 -8.35 -2.45 14.62
N ILE A 19 -7.49 -1.54 15.07
CA ILE A 19 -6.46 -1.82 16.09
C ILE A 19 -7.12 -2.28 17.41
N GLN A 20 -8.32 -1.78 17.74
CA GLN A 20 -9.00 -2.08 18.99
C GLN A 20 -9.57 -3.50 19.05
N THR A 21 -9.89 -4.10 17.90
CA THR A 21 -10.58 -5.39 17.81
C THR A 21 -9.69 -6.50 17.24
N THR A 22 -8.62 -6.14 16.53
CA THR A 22 -7.72 -7.10 15.89
C THR A 22 -6.69 -7.64 16.89
N SER A 23 -6.65 -8.95 17.07
CA SER A 23 -5.65 -9.61 17.91
C SER A 23 -4.23 -9.32 17.43
N THR A 24 -3.41 -8.72 18.28
CA THR A 24 -2.02 -8.37 17.97
C THR A 24 -1.08 -9.58 18.01
N ASN A 25 -1.53 -10.73 18.50
CA ASN A 25 -0.71 -11.94 18.56
C ASN A 25 -0.32 -12.47 17.16
N ALA A 26 -1.15 -12.22 16.14
CA ALA A 26 -0.88 -12.65 14.77
C ALA A 26 0.30 -11.91 14.12
N PHE A 27 0.69 -10.76 14.66
CA PHE A 27 1.69 -9.87 14.06
C PHE A 27 2.98 -9.77 14.89
N LYS A 28 3.04 -10.45 16.04
CA LYS A 28 4.24 -10.46 16.88
C LYS A 28 5.44 -11.03 16.10
N PRO A 29 6.64 -10.44 16.27
CA PRO A 29 7.00 -9.43 17.28
C PRO A 29 6.66 -7.98 16.88
N LEU A 30 6.12 -7.75 15.69
CA LEU A 30 5.84 -6.41 15.17
C LEU A 30 4.57 -5.82 15.80
N SER A 31 4.54 -4.48 15.87
CA SER A 31 3.29 -3.78 16.10
C SER A 31 2.39 -3.94 14.87
N HIS A 32 1.08 -3.80 15.07
CA HIS A 32 0.10 -3.82 13.99
C HIS A 32 0.47 -2.82 12.88
N PHE A 33 0.86 -1.60 13.26
CA PHE A 33 1.31 -0.56 12.35
C PHE A 33 2.57 -0.99 11.56
N HIS A 34 3.61 -1.50 12.23
CA HIS A 34 4.83 -1.94 11.55
C HIS A 34 4.59 -3.11 10.60
N PHE A 35 3.73 -4.05 10.97
CA PHE A 35 3.35 -5.14 10.07
C PHE A 35 2.67 -4.60 8.80
N PHE A 36 1.77 -3.63 8.94
CA PHE A 36 1.09 -3.04 7.77
C PHE A 36 2.05 -2.25 6.91
N THR A 37 2.83 -1.35 7.50
CA THR A 37 3.77 -0.48 6.76
C THR A 37 4.84 -1.28 6.01
N TYR A 38 5.42 -2.30 6.64
CA TYR A 38 6.60 -2.98 6.06
C TYR A 38 6.27 -4.25 5.28
N PHE A 39 5.12 -4.87 5.51
CA PHE A 39 4.78 -6.14 4.86
C PHE A 39 3.49 -6.04 4.06
N LEU A 40 2.38 -5.66 4.71
CA LEU A 40 1.07 -5.79 4.07
C LEU A 40 0.85 -4.75 2.97
N VAL A 41 1.18 -3.48 3.21
CA VAL A 41 1.05 -2.41 2.21
C VAL A 41 1.96 -2.67 0.99
N PRO A 42 3.27 -2.99 1.15
CA PRO A 42 4.12 -3.36 0.01
C PRO A 42 3.62 -4.59 -0.75
N HIS A 43 3.07 -5.59 -0.04
CA HIS A 43 2.54 -6.79 -0.66
C HIS A 43 1.30 -6.49 -1.52
N ILE A 44 0.37 -5.70 -1.00
CA ILE A 44 -0.83 -5.28 -1.73
C ILE A 44 -0.45 -4.44 -2.95
N ALA A 45 0.45 -3.46 -2.76
CA ALA A 45 0.94 -2.63 -3.86
C ALA A 45 1.59 -3.47 -4.97
N ALA A 46 2.47 -4.41 -4.62
CA ALA A 46 3.10 -5.31 -5.59
C ALA A 46 2.09 -6.22 -6.29
N LYS A 47 1.04 -6.67 -5.59
CA LYS A 47 -0.02 -7.49 -6.18
C LYS A 47 -0.86 -6.70 -7.18
N LEU A 48 -1.28 -5.47 -6.83
CA LEU A 48 -2.02 -4.59 -7.74
C LEU A 48 -1.20 -4.30 -9.01
N ILE A 49 0.08 -3.95 -8.86
CA ILE A 49 0.98 -3.76 -10.01
C ILE A 49 1.10 -5.05 -10.83
N ALA A 50 1.21 -6.20 -10.18
CA ALA A 50 1.30 -7.47 -10.90
C ALA A 50 0.03 -7.77 -11.72
N GLU A 51 -1.14 -7.45 -11.17
CA GLU A 51 -2.43 -7.57 -11.86
C GLU A 51 -2.51 -6.62 -13.06
N ASP A 52 -2.13 -5.35 -12.89
CA ASP A 52 -2.13 -4.33 -13.95
C ASP A 52 -1.22 -4.73 -15.13
N TYR A 53 -0.02 -5.23 -14.81
CA TYR A 53 0.98 -5.65 -15.81
C TYR A 53 0.81 -7.11 -16.27
N LYS A 54 -0.21 -7.83 -15.79
CA LYS A 54 -0.44 -9.26 -16.07
C LYS A 54 0.82 -10.12 -15.85
N THR A 55 1.49 -9.87 -14.74
CA THR A 55 2.79 -10.46 -14.39
C THR A 55 2.75 -11.12 -13.01
N THR A 56 3.89 -11.63 -12.54
CA THR A 56 3.98 -12.24 -11.21
C THR A 56 4.09 -11.19 -10.11
N ILE A 57 3.71 -11.52 -8.88
CA ILE A 57 3.88 -10.63 -7.71
C ILE A 57 5.37 -10.26 -7.52
N ALA A 58 6.29 -11.19 -7.79
CA ALA A 58 7.73 -10.89 -7.73
C ALA A 58 8.14 -9.80 -8.74
N ASN A 59 7.60 -9.84 -9.96
CA ASN A 59 7.81 -8.78 -10.93
C ASN A 59 7.11 -7.48 -10.51
N GLY A 60 5.90 -7.57 -9.93
CA GLY A 60 5.21 -6.43 -9.33
C GLY A 60 6.03 -5.74 -8.24
N TYR A 61 6.72 -6.51 -7.39
CA TYR A 61 7.66 -5.97 -6.40
C TYR A 61 8.84 -5.24 -7.06
N SER A 62 9.44 -5.82 -8.10
CA SER A 62 10.52 -5.19 -8.87
C SER A 62 10.07 -3.88 -9.53
N HIS A 63 8.85 -3.85 -10.08
CA HIS A 63 8.27 -2.63 -10.62
C HIS A 63 7.99 -1.59 -9.53
N MET A 64 7.46 -2.01 -8.38
CA MET A 64 7.20 -1.13 -7.25
C MET A 64 8.47 -0.46 -6.73
N THR A 65 9.55 -1.22 -6.55
CA THR A 65 10.83 -0.68 -6.09
C THR A 65 11.47 0.21 -7.13
N ALA A 66 11.47 -0.18 -8.41
CA ALA A 66 11.99 0.64 -9.50
C ALA A 66 11.21 1.94 -9.72
N SER A 67 9.91 1.94 -9.39
CA SER A 67 9.00 3.08 -9.59
C SER A 67 8.72 3.85 -8.31
N SER A 68 9.45 3.59 -7.22
CA SER A 68 9.33 4.26 -5.92
C SER A 68 9.28 5.78 -6.10
N ASP A 69 10.26 6.31 -6.83
CA ASP A 69 10.44 7.75 -7.00
C ASP A 69 9.44 8.34 -8.01
N VAL A 70 9.06 7.54 -9.02
CA VAL A 70 8.07 7.92 -10.04
C VAL A 70 6.68 8.04 -9.44
N GLY A 71 6.34 7.18 -8.47
CA GLY A 71 5.05 7.23 -7.79
C GLY A 71 4.82 8.53 -7.03
N ALA A 72 5.87 9.10 -6.42
CA ALA A 72 5.82 10.39 -5.74
C ALA A 72 5.75 11.58 -6.72
N LEU A 73 6.32 11.42 -7.92
CA LEU A 73 6.27 12.43 -8.97
C LEU A 73 4.89 12.50 -9.66
N LEU A 74 4.26 11.34 -9.89
CA LEU A 74 2.98 11.25 -10.60
C LEU A 74 1.76 11.59 -9.74
N ASN A 75 1.80 11.26 -8.44
CA ASN A 75 0.73 11.57 -7.48
C ASN A 75 1.30 12.35 -6.29
N PRO A 76 1.67 13.62 -6.48
CA PRO A 76 2.16 14.45 -5.38
C PRO A 76 1.05 14.63 -4.34
N GLU A 77 1.43 14.82 -3.06
CA GLU A 77 0.48 14.92 -1.94
C GLU A 77 -0.57 16.03 -2.08
N ASN A 78 -0.33 17.00 -2.96
CA ASN A 78 -1.23 18.12 -3.27
C ASN A 78 -1.75 18.09 -4.72
N ASP A 79 -1.82 16.93 -5.38
CA ASP A 79 -2.59 16.89 -6.63
C ASP A 79 -4.09 17.07 -6.36
N GLU A 80 -4.75 17.85 -7.22
CA GLU A 80 -6.20 17.96 -7.25
C GLU A 80 -6.80 16.79 -8.07
N ASP A 81 -6.29 15.56 -7.87
CA ASP A 81 -6.82 14.40 -8.57
C ASP A 81 -8.15 13.95 -7.95
N ALA A 82 -9.20 14.62 -8.41
CA ALA A 82 -10.58 14.42 -7.99
C ALA A 82 -11.11 13.01 -8.26
N GLU A 83 -10.44 12.20 -9.10
CA GLU A 83 -10.87 10.83 -9.36
C GLU A 83 -10.57 9.91 -8.18
N LEU A 84 -9.44 10.11 -7.50
CA LEU A 84 -9.03 9.36 -6.30
C LEU A 84 -9.73 9.84 -5.02
N ASP A 85 -10.14 11.11 -4.96
CA ASP A 85 -10.86 11.67 -3.81
C ASP A 85 -12.34 11.25 -3.76
N ASN A 86 -12.86 10.66 -4.84
CA ASN A 86 -14.24 10.18 -4.96
C ASN A 86 -14.40 8.66 -4.71
N ILE A 87 -13.34 7.96 -4.29
CA ILE A 87 -13.35 6.52 -3.93
C ILE A 87 -13.61 6.35 -2.44
#